data_AF-A0A3R6TBS5-F1
#
_entry.id   AF-A0A3R6TBS5-F1
#
_cell.length_a   1.000
_cell.length_b   1.000
_cell.length_c   1.000
_cell.angle_alpha   90.00
_cell.angle_beta   90.00
_cell.angle_gamma   90.00
#
_symmetry.space_group_name_H-M   'P 1'
#
loop_
_entity.id
_entity.type
_entity.pdbx_description
1 polymer ?
#
loop_
_entity_poly.entity_id
_entity_poly.type
_entity_poly.pdbx_seq_one_letter_code
_entity_poly.pdbx_strand_id
1 'polypeptide(L)'
;MIDKSIDRDYSAIVDRKSIPGLARLDSELEQHQSFSYLFVIIFVGIAILVIATSMGRMVEQQRTQIGTMNALGLKRHKIMLHYISFSLVVSVVGVVLGLLAETLWGSPAVIGMFANWYIVPGLHSVFHPMYFIIAAGIVAVCVLASYISCRKLLHIKPAEALRPAAPKKGKKCIFERLPFWKKLSFTSQYNLRDISRAKLRSFMCVIGTAVGMLLMIYAVGCNELLGSMIEINFNRVTVGEYQIKFSEDAKTEDVDDMAEELDGEVVMVNQVEVAKKKNASAVSWQPTLM
;
A
#
# COMPACT_ATOMS: atom_id res chain seq x y z
N MET A 1 -5.56 5.10 38.53
CA MET A 1 -4.34 5.92 38.61
C MET A 1 -4.54 7.32 38.02
N ILE A 2 -5.39 7.51 37.00
CA ILE A 2 -5.78 8.82 36.44
C ILE A 2 -6.80 9.59 37.33
N ASP A 3 -7.63 8.86 38.09
CA ASP A 3 -8.65 9.41 39.00
C ASP A 3 -8.11 10.30 40.15
N LYS A 4 -6.81 10.17 40.49
CA LYS A 4 -6.18 10.97 41.57
C LYS A 4 -5.58 12.29 41.08
N SER A 5 -5.41 12.48 39.77
CA SER A 5 -4.75 13.67 39.20
C SER A 5 -5.73 14.68 38.60
N ILE A 6 -7.02 14.35 38.55
CA ILE A 6 -8.08 15.20 37.99
C ILE A 6 -9.08 15.43 39.12
N ASP A 7 -9.31 16.69 39.47
CA ASP A 7 -10.06 17.15 40.64
C ASP A 7 -11.58 16.89 40.53
N ARG A 8 -11.99 15.63 40.34
CA ARG A 8 -13.37 15.06 40.37
C ARG A 8 -14.52 15.84 39.70
N ASP A 9 -14.23 16.89 38.94
CA ASP A 9 -15.19 17.79 38.31
C ASP A 9 -15.28 17.48 36.81
N TYR A 10 -15.81 16.30 36.47
CA TYR A 10 -16.00 15.87 35.09
C TYR A 10 -17.39 15.27 34.88
N SER A 11 -18.02 15.62 33.76
CA SER A 11 -19.41 15.21 33.46
C SER A 11 -19.54 13.78 32.99
N ALA A 12 -18.54 13.26 32.28
CA ALA A 12 -18.49 11.90 31.78
C ALA A 12 -17.03 11.51 31.50
N ILE A 13 -16.66 10.29 31.86
CA ILE A 13 -15.43 9.66 31.35
C ILE A 13 -15.86 8.80 30.16
N VAL A 14 -15.50 9.27 28.97
CA VAL A 14 -15.86 8.63 27.72
C VAL A 14 -14.57 8.10 27.11
N ASP A 15 -14.53 6.81 26.77
CA ASP A 15 -13.38 6.24 26.08
C ASP A 15 -13.26 6.87 24.68
N ARG A 16 -12.04 7.08 24.19
CA ARG A 16 -11.80 7.71 22.89
C ARG A 16 -12.50 6.95 21.76
N LYS A 17 -12.60 5.62 21.88
CA LYS A 17 -13.29 4.73 20.94
C LYS A 17 -14.81 4.84 20.97
N SER A 18 -15.39 5.36 22.05
CA SER A 18 -16.84 5.55 22.16
C SER A 18 -17.34 6.86 21.53
N ILE A 19 -16.43 7.77 21.15
CA ILE A 19 -16.77 8.97 20.38
C ILE A 19 -16.80 8.59 18.88
N PRO A 20 -17.96 8.59 18.20
CA PRO A 20 -18.09 8.06 16.84
C PRO A 20 -17.16 8.72 15.82
N GLY A 21 -16.96 10.05 15.94
CA GLY A 21 -16.06 10.79 15.05
C GLY A 21 -14.59 10.39 15.18
N LEU A 22 -14.11 10.16 16.41
CA LEU A 22 -12.73 9.73 16.65
C LEU A 22 -12.52 8.26 16.29
N ALA A 23 -13.50 7.40 16.59
CA ALA A 23 -13.47 5.99 16.22
C ALA A 23 -13.43 5.79 14.69
N ARG A 24 -14.17 6.63 13.94
CA ARG A 24 -14.16 6.62 12.48
C ARG A 24 -12.81 7.07 11.91
N LEU A 25 -12.25 8.14 12.46
CA LEU A 25 -10.92 8.61 12.06
C LEU A 25 -9.84 7.56 12.33
N ASP A 26 -9.86 6.91 13.50
CA ASP A 26 -8.91 5.83 13.84
C ASP A 26 -9.02 4.66 12.86
N SER A 27 -10.25 4.22 12.57
CA SER A 27 -10.49 3.13 11.60
C SER A 27 -9.97 3.47 10.21
N GLU A 28 -10.15 4.72 9.76
CA GLU A 28 -9.64 5.19 8.46
C GLU A 28 -8.11 5.21 8.45
N LEU A 29 -7.47 5.68 9.53
CA LEU A 29 -6.01 5.68 9.67
C LEU A 29 -5.44 4.26 9.68
N GLU A 30 -6.06 3.32 10.40
CA GLU A 30 -5.66 1.90 10.40
C GLU A 30 -5.80 1.27 9.00
N GLN A 31 -6.85 1.61 8.26
CA GLN A 31 -7.04 1.19 6.88
C GLN A 31 -5.91 1.71 5.96
N HIS A 32 -5.57 3.00 6.07
CA HIS A 32 -4.48 3.61 5.29
C HIS A 32 -3.10 3.03 5.65
N GLN A 33 -2.85 2.72 6.93
CA GLN A 33 -1.63 2.04 7.34
C GLN A 33 -1.53 0.64 6.72
N SER A 34 -2.64 -0.10 6.71
CA SER A 34 -2.71 -1.43 6.10
C SER A 34 -2.43 -1.38 4.59
N PHE A 35 -3.02 -0.41 3.87
CA PHE A 35 -2.71 -0.18 2.46
C PHE A 35 -1.24 0.18 2.23
N SER A 36 -0.66 1.02 3.08
CA SER A 36 0.75 1.40 2.98
C SER A 36 1.67 0.18 3.04
N TYR A 37 1.44 -0.76 3.97
CA TYR A 37 2.22 -2.00 4.04
C TYR A 37 2.07 -2.87 2.79
N LEU A 38 0.84 -3.02 2.29
CA LEU A 38 0.55 -3.81 1.10
C LEU A 38 1.27 -3.24 -0.14
N PHE A 39 1.19 -1.93 -0.36
CA PHE A 39 1.86 -1.29 -1.49
C PHE A 39 3.39 -1.38 -1.38
N VAL A 40 3.97 -1.15 -0.20
CA VAL A 40 5.42 -1.27 0.01
C VAL A 40 5.92 -2.67 -0.36
N ILE A 41 5.24 -3.73 0.09
CA ILE A 41 5.61 -5.11 -0.21
C ILE A 41 5.57 -5.36 -1.73
N ILE A 42 4.50 -4.92 -2.41
CA ILE A 42 4.33 -5.10 -3.85
C ILE A 42 5.42 -4.36 -4.63
N PHE A 43 5.62 -3.06 -4.37
CA PHE A 43 6.56 -2.24 -5.14
C PHE A 43 8.02 -2.62 -4.87
N VAL A 44 8.39 -2.95 -3.63
CA VAL A 44 9.73 -3.48 -3.32
C VAL A 44 9.92 -4.83 -4.01
N GLY A 45 8.91 -5.70 -4.00
CA GLY A 45 8.94 -6.97 -4.73
C GLY A 45 9.17 -6.79 -6.23
N ILE A 46 8.47 -5.85 -6.86
CA ILE A 46 8.68 -5.50 -8.28
C ILE A 46 10.08 -4.95 -8.51
N ALA A 47 10.56 -4.04 -7.65
CA ALA A 47 11.90 -3.46 -7.77
C ALA A 47 12.98 -4.55 -7.72
N ILE A 48 12.87 -5.51 -6.79
CA ILE A 48 13.76 -6.67 -6.70
C ILE A 48 13.75 -7.47 -8.01
N LEU A 49 12.56 -7.78 -8.55
CA LEU A 49 12.43 -8.56 -9.79
C LEU A 49 13.04 -7.81 -10.99
N VAL A 50 12.80 -6.51 -11.10
CA VAL A 50 13.34 -5.65 -12.16
C VAL A 50 14.86 -5.56 -12.05
N ILE A 51 15.40 -5.30 -10.86
CA ILE A 51 16.85 -5.27 -10.64
C ILE A 51 17.46 -6.63 -10.95
N ALA A 52 16.87 -7.72 -10.47
CA ALA A 52 17.41 -9.05 -10.66
C ALA A 52 17.50 -9.43 -12.14
N THR A 53 16.48 -9.09 -12.93
CA THR A 53 16.43 -9.39 -14.37
C THR A 53 17.28 -8.43 -15.20
N SER A 54 17.26 -7.14 -14.92
CA SER A 54 18.07 -6.13 -15.63
C SER A 54 19.55 -6.33 -15.38
N MET A 55 19.95 -6.51 -14.11
CA MET A 55 21.34 -6.76 -13.74
C MET A 55 21.85 -8.06 -14.36
N GLY A 56 21.03 -9.13 -14.34
CA GLY A 56 21.37 -10.39 -15.00
C GLY A 56 21.61 -10.24 -16.51
N ARG A 57 20.78 -9.43 -17.20
CA ARG A 57 20.97 -9.12 -18.63
C ARG A 57 22.22 -8.30 -18.89
N MET A 58 22.46 -7.26 -18.08
CA MET A 58 23.65 -6.41 -18.22
C MET A 58 24.94 -7.23 -18.07
N VAL A 59 24.98 -8.14 -17.10
CA VAL A 59 26.12 -9.04 -16.89
C VAL A 59 26.28 -10.04 -18.04
N GLU A 60 25.20 -10.59 -18.59
CA GLU A 60 25.28 -11.46 -19.78
C GLU A 60 25.81 -10.69 -21.01
N GLN A 61 25.40 -9.44 -21.22
CA GLN A 61 25.86 -8.59 -22.32
C GLN A 61 27.33 -8.16 -22.19
N GLN A 62 27.77 -7.82 -20.98
CA GLN A 62 29.14 -7.36 -20.70
C GLN A 62 30.08 -8.48 -20.27
N ARG A 63 29.72 -9.75 -20.52
CA ARG A 63 30.50 -10.92 -20.12
C ARG A 63 31.95 -10.88 -20.63
N THR A 64 32.17 -10.43 -21.86
CA THR A 64 33.51 -10.33 -22.47
C THR A 64 34.37 -9.27 -21.75
N GLN A 65 33.79 -8.10 -21.45
CA GLN A 65 34.45 -7.03 -20.70
C GLN A 65 34.82 -7.49 -19.28
N ILE A 66 33.95 -8.27 -18.64
CA ILE A 66 34.24 -8.86 -17.32
C ILE A 66 35.37 -9.89 -17.42
N GLY A 67 35.42 -10.65 -18.52
CA GLY A 67 36.49 -11.59 -18.84
C GLY A 67 37.85 -10.90 -19.02
N THR A 68 37.89 -9.78 -19.76
CA THR A 68 39.13 -9.01 -19.97
C THR A 68 39.62 -8.38 -18.67
N MET A 69 38.73 -7.80 -17.86
CA MET A 69 39.10 -7.29 -16.53
C MET A 69 39.72 -8.36 -15.63
N ASN A 70 39.14 -9.57 -15.61
CA ASN A 70 39.71 -10.69 -14.87
C ASN A 70 41.07 -11.14 -15.43
N ALA A 71 41.26 -11.12 -16.76
CA ALA A 71 42.53 -11.49 -17.40
C ALA A 71 43.66 -10.48 -17.10
N LEU A 72 43.31 -9.20 -16.92
CA LEU A 72 44.24 -8.15 -16.49
C LEU A 72 44.60 -8.21 -14.98
N GLY A 73 44.06 -9.18 -14.23
CA GLY A 73 44.39 -9.38 -12.82
C GLY A 73 43.58 -8.53 -11.84
N LEU A 74 42.47 -7.91 -12.26
CA LEU A 74 41.59 -7.19 -11.34
C LEU A 74 40.97 -8.14 -10.31
N LYS A 75 40.97 -7.73 -9.05
CA LYS A 75 40.33 -8.48 -7.96
C LYS A 75 38.82 -8.59 -8.22
N ARG A 76 38.27 -9.80 -8.09
CA ARG A 76 36.84 -10.09 -8.31
C ARG A 76 35.90 -9.19 -7.51
N HIS A 77 36.28 -8.80 -6.29
CA HIS A 77 35.47 -7.89 -5.47
C HIS A 77 35.34 -6.48 -6.08
N LYS A 78 36.37 -5.97 -6.78
CA LYS A 78 36.33 -4.64 -7.40
C LYS A 78 35.34 -4.63 -8.57
N ILE A 79 35.39 -5.68 -9.39
CA ILE A 79 34.45 -5.87 -10.50
C ILE A 79 33.01 -5.95 -9.95
N MET A 80 32.79 -6.78 -8.93
CA MET A 80 31.47 -6.91 -8.31
C MET A 80 30.95 -5.58 -7.72
N LEU A 81 31.80 -4.82 -7.03
CA LEU A 81 31.42 -3.54 -6.46
C LEU A 81 31.06 -2.51 -7.53
N HIS A 82 31.75 -2.51 -8.67
CA HIS A 82 31.38 -1.68 -9.83
C HIS A 82 29.96 -2.00 -10.32
N TYR A 83 29.63 -3.28 -10.51
CA TYR A 83 28.29 -3.67 -10.97
C TYR A 83 27.18 -3.39 -9.94
N ILE A 84 27.45 -3.61 -8.65
CA ILE A 84 26.47 -3.33 -7.59
C ILE A 84 26.28 -1.83 -7.41
N SER A 85 27.31 -1.01 -7.69
CA SER A 85 27.20 0.45 -7.58
C SER A 85 26.10 1.02 -8.49
N PHE A 86 25.83 0.43 -9.66
CA PHE A 86 24.70 0.81 -10.50
C PHE A 86 23.36 0.68 -9.77
N SER A 87 23.12 -0.47 -9.13
CA SER A 87 21.88 -0.65 -8.36
C SER A 87 21.82 0.28 -7.14
N LEU A 88 22.95 0.55 -6.50
CA LEU A 88 23.02 1.48 -5.38
C LEU A 88 22.63 2.89 -5.81
N VAL A 89 23.22 3.40 -6.90
CA VAL A 89 22.92 4.74 -7.42
C VAL A 89 21.45 4.86 -7.82
N VAL A 90 20.92 3.88 -8.56
CA VAL A 90 19.51 3.89 -8.98
C VAL A 90 18.57 3.85 -7.77
N SER A 91 18.84 3.00 -6.78
CA SER A 91 18.02 2.92 -5.57
C SER A 91 18.09 4.18 -4.72
N VAL A 92 19.27 4.79 -4.55
CA VAL A 92 19.44 6.03 -3.79
C VAL A 92 18.72 7.19 -4.48
N VAL A 93 18.90 7.36 -5.79
CA VAL A 93 18.21 8.41 -6.56
C VAL A 93 16.70 8.22 -6.48
N GLY A 94 16.20 6.98 -6.63
CA GLY A 94 14.78 6.68 -6.51
C GLY A 94 14.20 7.03 -5.13
N VAL A 95 14.91 6.68 -4.06
CA VAL A 95 14.49 7.03 -2.69
C VAL A 95 14.49 8.53 -2.46
N VAL A 96 15.54 9.24 -2.88
CA VAL A 96 15.63 10.70 -2.72
C VAL A 96 14.49 11.39 -3.47
N LEU A 97 14.26 11.02 -4.73
CA LEU A 97 13.16 11.58 -5.52
C LEU A 97 11.78 11.24 -4.92
N GLY A 98 11.60 10.01 -4.42
CA GLY A 98 10.37 9.59 -3.75
C GLY A 98 10.09 10.39 -2.48
N LEU A 99 11.09 10.57 -1.62
CA LEU A 99 10.94 11.37 -0.39
C LEU A 99 10.68 12.84 -0.69
N LEU A 100 11.33 13.40 -1.72
CA LEU A 100 11.08 14.77 -2.16
C LEU A 100 9.66 14.94 -2.70
N ALA A 101 9.22 14.04 -3.58
CA ALA A 101 7.87 14.08 -4.15
C ALA A 101 6.79 13.94 -3.07
N GLU A 102 7.01 13.04 -2.09
CA GLU A 102 6.09 12.83 -0.98
C GLU A 102 6.03 14.07 -0.07
N THR A 103 7.18 14.66 0.26
CA THR A 103 7.22 15.83 1.15
C THR A 103 6.63 17.08 0.49
N LEU A 104 6.89 17.27 -0.81
CA LEU A 104 6.46 18.47 -1.55
C LEU A 104 4.99 18.40 -1.97
N TRP A 105 4.52 17.24 -2.42
CA TRP A 105 3.20 17.08 -3.02
C TRP A 105 2.33 16.04 -2.33
N GLY A 106 2.87 14.85 -2.03
CA GLY A 106 2.08 13.74 -1.49
C GLY A 106 1.40 14.10 -0.16
N SER A 107 2.19 14.50 0.83
CA SER A 107 1.70 14.78 2.17
C SER A 107 0.73 15.98 2.24
N PRO A 108 1.03 17.14 1.62
CA PRO A 108 0.07 18.25 1.59
C PRO A 108 -1.24 17.91 0.87
N ALA A 109 -1.19 17.14 -0.21
CA ALA A 109 -2.39 16.75 -0.96
C ALA A 109 -3.31 15.85 -0.13
N VAL A 110 -2.75 14.84 0.54
CA VAL A 110 -3.52 13.94 1.41
C VAL A 110 -4.09 14.70 2.60
N ILE A 111 -3.31 15.55 3.27
CA ILE A 111 -3.80 16.37 4.39
C ILE A 111 -4.94 17.30 3.93
N GLY A 112 -4.80 17.94 2.77
CA GLY A 112 -5.85 18.77 2.18
C GLY A 112 -7.13 17.97 1.92
N MET A 113 -7.01 16.73 1.43
CA MET A 113 -8.16 15.85 1.25
C MET A 113 -8.85 15.55 2.60
N PHE A 114 -8.10 15.15 3.62
CA PHE A 114 -8.66 14.86 4.95
C PHE A 114 -9.29 16.08 5.61
N ALA A 115 -8.72 17.27 5.45
CA ALA A 115 -9.23 18.51 6.02
C ALA A 115 -10.62 18.90 5.49
N ASN A 116 -11.00 18.44 4.28
CA ASN A 116 -12.34 18.66 3.73
C ASN A 116 -13.41 17.77 4.39
N TRP A 117 -13.02 16.62 4.94
CA TRP A 117 -13.96 15.64 5.51
C TRP A 117 -13.94 15.61 7.04
N TYR A 118 -12.83 16.00 7.67
CA TYR A 118 -12.62 15.92 9.11
C TYR A 118 -12.10 17.25 9.68
N ILE A 119 -12.73 17.72 10.75
CA ILE A 119 -12.29 18.88 11.51
C ILE A 119 -11.35 18.40 12.62
N VAL A 120 -10.06 18.31 12.30
CA VAL A 120 -9.01 17.92 13.26
C VAL A 120 -8.13 19.13 13.58
N PRO A 121 -8.19 19.69 14.80
CA PRO A 121 -7.37 20.84 15.17
C PRO A 121 -5.88 20.47 15.16
N GLY A 122 -5.06 21.24 14.43
CA GLY A 122 -3.62 21.04 14.37
C GLY A 122 -3.14 19.94 13.43
N LEU A 123 -3.93 19.55 12.42
CA LEU A 123 -3.50 18.58 11.41
C LEU A 123 -2.33 19.13 10.58
N HIS A 124 -1.14 18.56 10.76
CA HIS A 124 0.06 18.92 10.00
C HIS A 124 0.88 17.66 9.68
N SER A 125 1.67 17.73 8.62
CA SER A 125 2.59 16.66 8.26
C SER A 125 3.78 16.65 9.21
N VAL A 126 4.05 15.52 9.83
CA VAL A 126 5.25 15.31 10.65
C VAL A 126 6.12 14.26 10.01
N PHE A 127 7.37 14.63 9.68
CA PHE A 127 8.33 13.69 9.11
C PHE A 127 9.02 12.90 10.24
N HIS A 128 8.61 11.65 10.44
CA HIS A 128 9.17 10.82 11.50
C HIS A 128 10.54 10.24 11.08
N PRO A 129 11.59 10.30 11.92
CA PRO A 129 12.93 9.80 11.57
C PRO A 129 12.99 8.32 11.17
N MET A 130 12.01 7.53 11.59
CA MET A 130 11.87 6.11 11.23
C MET A 130 11.81 5.88 9.71
N TYR A 131 11.32 6.84 8.92
CA TYR A 131 11.28 6.73 7.46
C TYR A 131 12.67 6.64 6.82
N PHE A 132 13.71 7.24 7.42
CA PHE A 132 15.09 7.08 6.95
C PHE A 132 15.59 5.64 7.13
N ILE A 133 15.19 4.97 8.21
CA ILE A 133 15.55 3.57 8.48
C ILE A 133 14.88 2.65 7.46
N ILE A 134 13.59 2.89 7.18
CA ILE A 134 12.84 2.11 6.17
C ILE A 134 13.45 2.32 4.77
N ALA A 135 13.74 3.58 4.41
CA ALA A 135 14.37 3.92 3.15
C ALA A 135 15.74 3.24 2.98
N ALA A 136 16.58 3.27 4.03
CA ALA A 136 17.86 2.56 4.05
C ALA A 136 17.67 1.03 3.90
N GLY A 137 16.64 0.47 4.55
CA GLY A 137 16.26 -0.94 4.40
C GLY A 137 15.88 -1.31 2.97
N ILE A 138 15.09 -0.47 2.28
CA ILE A 138 14.71 -0.68 0.88
C ILE A 138 15.94 -0.68 -0.02
N VAL A 139 16.85 0.31 0.14
CA VAL A 139 18.11 0.37 -0.63
C VAL A 139 18.95 -0.89 -0.36
N ALA A 140 19.08 -1.31 0.90
CA ALA A 140 19.83 -2.50 1.27
C ALA A 140 19.26 -3.77 0.59
N VAL A 141 17.95 -3.94 0.56
CA VAL A 141 17.28 -5.07 -0.10
C VAL A 141 17.50 -5.04 -1.62
N CYS A 142 17.40 -3.87 -2.25
CA CYS A 142 17.68 -3.70 -3.68
C CYS A 142 19.15 -4.03 -4.04
N VAL A 143 20.09 -3.56 -3.23
CA VAL A 143 21.52 -3.86 -3.36
C VAL A 143 21.80 -5.35 -3.16
N LEU A 144 21.13 -5.98 -2.18
CA LEU A 144 21.25 -7.41 -1.93
C LEU A 144 20.69 -8.26 -3.09
N ALA A 145 19.56 -7.84 -3.69
CA ALA A 145 19.01 -8.47 -4.89
C ALA A 145 20.00 -8.41 -6.07
N SER A 146 20.60 -7.24 -6.28
CA SER A 146 21.65 -7.02 -7.27
C SER A 146 22.89 -7.88 -7.03
N TYR A 147 23.35 -7.96 -5.77
CA TYR A 147 24.44 -8.84 -5.36
C TYR A 147 24.14 -10.31 -5.69
N ILE A 148 22.94 -10.81 -5.35
CA ILE A 148 22.54 -12.20 -5.64
C ILE A 148 22.52 -12.48 -7.14
N SER A 149 22.07 -11.52 -7.97
CA SER A 149 22.11 -11.64 -9.43
C SER A 149 23.53 -11.66 -9.98
N CYS A 150 24.40 -10.78 -9.47
CA CYS A 150 25.79 -10.67 -9.89
C CYS A 150 26.70 -11.77 -9.35
N ARG A 151 26.37 -12.47 -8.26
CA ARG A 151 27.27 -13.46 -7.64
C ARG A 151 27.71 -14.58 -8.58
N LYS A 152 26.87 -14.93 -9.56
CA LYS A 152 27.19 -15.94 -10.58
C LYS A 152 28.40 -15.55 -11.43
N LEU A 153 28.69 -14.25 -11.50
CA LEU A 153 29.84 -13.68 -12.19
C LEU A 153 31.18 -14.05 -11.54
N LEU A 154 31.21 -14.21 -10.21
CA LEU A 154 32.43 -14.55 -9.45
C LEU A 154 32.99 -15.94 -9.79
N HIS A 155 32.18 -16.79 -10.43
CA HIS A 155 32.53 -18.17 -10.75
C HIS A 155 32.87 -18.41 -12.23
N ILE A 156 32.79 -17.39 -13.09
CA ILE A 156 33.12 -17.56 -14.52
C ILE A 156 34.64 -17.54 -14.69
N LYS A 157 35.20 -18.61 -15.29
CA LYS A 157 36.63 -18.67 -15.59
C LYS A 157 36.97 -17.68 -16.72
N PRO A 158 38.11 -16.96 -16.67
CA PRO A 158 38.48 -15.96 -17.69
C PRO A 158 38.48 -16.53 -19.11
N ALA A 159 39.00 -17.75 -19.29
CA ALA A 159 39.01 -18.45 -20.58
C ALA A 159 37.60 -18.76 -21.13
N GLU A 160 36.61 -18.93 -20.25
CA GLU A 160 35.21 -19.14 -20.64
C GLU A 160 34.47 -17.81 -20.88
N ALA A 161 34.95 -16.70 -20.34
CA ALA A 161 34.36 -15.38 -20.52
C ALA A 161 34.73 -14.75 -21.88
N LEU A 162 35.89 -15.11 -22.43
CA LEU A 162 36.38 -14.63 -23.73
C LEU A 162 35.82 -15.41 -24.93
N ARG A 163 35.19 -16.57 -24.71
CA ARG A 163 34.48 -17.32 -25.75
C ARG A 163 33.02 -16.86 -25.84
N PRO A 164 32.41 -16.83 -27.03
CA PRO A 164 30.98 -16.61 -27.16
C PRO A 164 30.23 -17.61 -26.27
N ALA A 165 29.26 -17.10 -25.50
CA ALA A 165 28.53 -17.92 -24.54
C ALA A 165 27.93 -19.13 -25.25
N ALA A 166 28.39 -20.34 -24.89
CA ALA A 166 27.88 -21.56 -25.48
C ALA A 166 26.35 -21.61 -25.35
N PRO A 167 25.62 -22.03 -26.40
CA PRO A 167 24.16 -22.12 -26.34
C PRO A 167 23.76 -22.95 -25.14
N LYS A 168 22.83 -22.44 -24.32
CA LYS A 168 22.37 -23.11 -23.10
C LYS A 168 21.90 -24.53 -23.48
N LYS A 169 22.60 -25.58 -23.01
CA LYS A 169 22.25 -26.99 -23.30
C LYS A 169 20.75 -27.21 -23.03
N GLY A 170 20.06 -27.83 -23.99
CA GLY A 170 18.65 -28.17 -23.86
C GLY A 170 18.41 -29.04 -22.63
N LYS A 171 17.76 -28.47 -21.60
CA LYS A 171 17.30 -29.24 -20.44
C LYS A 171 15.88 -29.75 -20.72
N LYS A 172 15.53 -30.90 -20.13
CA LYS A 172 14.16 -31.41 -20.15
C LYS A 172 13.20 -30.33 -19.65
N CYS A 173 12.13 -30.12 -20.39
CA CYS A 173 11.13 -29.12 -20.08
C CYS A 173 10.34 -29.55 -18.83
N ILE A 174 9.98 -28.64 -17.92
CA ILE A 174 9.10 -28.99 -16.77
C ILE A 174 7.77 -29.55 -17.30
N PHE A 175 7.29 -28.95 -18.39
CA PHE A 175 6.00 -29.25 -19.00
C PHE A 175 5.97 -30.56 -19.81
N GLU A 176 7.13 -31.18 -20.10
CA GLU A 176 7.21 -32.51 -20.74
C GLU A 176 6.59 -33.62 -19.88
N ARG A 177 6.35 -33.36 -18.58
CA ARG A 177 5.71 -34.30 -17.65
C ARG A 177 4.18 -34.28 -17.72
N LEU A 178 3.57 -33.36 -18.46
CA LEU A 178 2.11 -33.25 -18.54
C LEU A 178 1.52 -34.37 -19.42
N PRO A 179 0.38 -34.99 -19.02
CA PRO A 179 -0.19 -36.14 -19.72
C PRO A 179 -0.67 -35.82 -21.15
N PHE A 180 -0.93 -34.56 -21.45
CA PHE A 180 -1.35 -34.08 -22.77
C PHE A 180 -0.20 -33.48 -23.60
N TRP A 181 1.06 -33.58 -23.17
CA TRP A 181 2.20 -32.99 -23.87
C TRP A 181 2.30 -33.43 -25.33
N LYS A 182 2.06 -34.71 -25.60
CA LYS A 182 2.08 -35.29 -26.96
C LYS A 182 0.92 -34.82 -27.85
N LYS A 183 -0.13 -34.23 -27.27
CA LYS A 183 -1.31 -33.69 -28.00
C LYS A 183 -1.14 -32.22 -28.39
N LEU A 184 -0.14 -31.52 -27.84
CA LEU A 184 0.13 -30.12 -28.16
C LEU A 184 0.78 -30.00 -29.55
N SER A 185 0.44 -28.96 -30.30
CA SER A 185 1.10 -28.63 -31.56
C SER A 185 2.60 -28.36 -31.35
N PHE A 186 3.40 -28.54 -32.41
CA PHE A 186 4.85 -28.30 -32.38
C PHE A 186 5.19 -26.89 -31.87
N THR A 187 4.42 -25.87 -32.29
CA THR A 187 4.58 -24.48 -31.86
C THR A 187 4.34 -24.32 -30.36
N SER A 188 3.29 -24.92 -29.81
CA SER A 188 2.99 -24.85 -28.36
C SER A 188 4.08 -25.56 -27.54
N GLN A 189 4.57 -26.71 -28.00
CA GLN A 189 5.67 -27.41 -27.35
C GLN A 189 6.97 -26.58 -27.36
N TYR A 190 7.26 -25.89 -28.47
CA TYR A 190 8.41 -25.00 -28.58
C TYR A 190 8.30 -23.80 -27.63
N ASN A 191 7.14 -23.14 -27.58
CA ASN A 191 6.90 -22.00 -26.69
C ASN A 191 6.99 -22.40 -25.21
N LEU A 192 6.41 -23.54 -24.81
CA LEU A 192 6.53 -24.03 -23.42
C LEU A 192 7.99 -24.39 -23.07
N ARG A 193 8.75 -24.95 -24.01
CA ARG A 193 10.20 -25.15 -23.85
C ARG A 193 10.93 -23.83 -23.64
N ASP A 194 10.59 -22.79 -24.39
CA ASP A 194 11.20 -21.48 -24.23
C ASP A 194 10.91 -20.84 -22.87
N ILE A 195 9.64 -20.84 -22.45
CA ILE A 195 9.19 -20.37 -21.13
C ILE A 195 9.94 -21.11 -20.02
N SER A 196 10.10 -22.44 -20.14
CA SER A 196 10.81 -23.25 -19.15
C SER A 196 12.32 -23.00 -19.08
N ARG A 197 12.93 -22.52 -20.18
CA ARG A 197 14.35 -22.14 -20.24
C ARG A 197 14.57 -20.77 -19.60
N ALA A 198 13.62 -19.86 -19.77
CA ALA A 198 13.68 -18.48 -19.28
C ALA A 198 12.83 -18.24 -18.01
N LYS A 199 12.82 -19.19 -17.05
CA LYS A 199 11.91 -19.19 -15.87
C LYS A 199 11.79 -17.85 -15.15
N LEU A 200 12.93 -17.19 -14.89
CA LEU A 200 12.95 -15.91 -14.17
C LEU A 200 12.26 -14.79 -14.98
N ARG A 201 12.45 -14.76 -16.30
CA ARG A 201 11.82 -13.78 -17.19
C ARG A 201 10.32 -14.03 -17.29
N SER A 202 9.91 -15.28 -17.50
CA SER A 202 8.51 -15.65 -17.59
C SER A 202 7.75 -15.33 -16.29
N PHE A 203 8.35 -15.65 -15.15
CA PHE A 203 7.79 -15.32 -13.83
C PHE A 203 7.64 -13.81 -13.62
N MET A 204 8.66 -13.03 -13.97
CA MET A 204 8.60 -11.57 -13.93
C MET A 204 7.45 -11.03 -14.80
N CYS A 205 7.29 -11.52 -16.03
CA CYS A 205 6.21 -11.07 -16.92
C CYS A 205 4.84 -11.36 -16.30
N VAL A 206 4.62 -12.58 -15.80
CA VAL A 206 3.34 -12.98 -15.19
C VAL A 206 3.02 -12.13 -13.97
N ILE A 207 3.97 -11.95 -13.04
CA ILE A 207 3.76 -11.11 -11.86
C ILE A 207 3.55 -9.65 -12.25
N GLY A 208 4.35 -9.12 -13.17
CA GLY A 208 4.24 -7.74 -13.62
C GLY A 208 2.86 -7.46 -14.24
N THR A 209 2.38 -8.35 -15.12
CA THR A 209 1.05 -8.21 -15.71
C THR A 209 -0.06 -8.40 -14.68
N ALA A 210 0.08 -9.35 -13.74
CA ALA A 210 -0.92 -9.59 -12.71
C ALA A 210 -1.05 -8.40 -11.75
N VAL A 211 0.07 -7.84 -11.29
CA VAL A 211 0.06 -6.65 -10.43
C VAL A 211 -0.46 -5.43 -11.19
N GLY A 212 -0.06 -5.24 -12.46
CA GLY A 212 -0.59 -4.16 -13.29
C GLY A 212 -2.12 -4.25 -13.45
N MET A 213 -2.63 -5.45 -13.71
CA MET A 213 -4.07 -5.69 -13.80
C MET A 213 -4.77 -5.47 -12.45
N LEU A 214 -4.17 -5.91 -11.34
CA LEU A 214 -4.69 -5.67 -9.99
C LEU A 214 -4.83 -4.18 -9.70
N LEU A 215 -3.78 -3.38 -9.98
CA LEU A 215 -3.81 -1.94 -9.75
C LEU A 215 -4.85 -1.24 -10.63
N MET A 216 -5.02 -1.71 -11.88
CA MET A 216 -6.01 -1.16 -12.79
C MET A 216 -7.43 -1.48 -12.34
N ILE A 217 -7.70 -2.71 -11.90
CA ILE A 217 -9.00 -3.10 -11.31
C ILE A 217 -9.28 -2.28 -10.06
N TYR A 218 -8.28 -2.06 -9.20
CA TYR A 218 -8.44 -1.23 -8.00
C TYR A 218 -8.83 0.21 -8.36
N ALA A 219 -8.15 0.82 -9.33
CA ALA A 219 -8.44 2.19 -9.77
C ALA A 219 -9.87 2.34 -10.34
N VAL A 220 -10.29 1.41 -11.21
CA VAL A 220 -11.65 1.40 -11.76
C VAL A 220 -12.68 1.12 -10.66
N GLY A 221 -12.39 0.15 -9.78
CA GLY A 221 -13.26 -0.21 -8.66
C GLY A 221 -13.51 0.96 -7.72
N CYS A 222 -12.47 1.74 -7.36
CA CYS A 222 -12.65 2.95 -6.56
C CYS A 222 -13.55 3.99 -7.23
N ASN A 223 -13.51 4.11 -8.56
CA ASN A 223 -14.35 5.05 -9.30
C ASN A 223 -15.83 4.60 -9.32
N GLU A 224 -16.08 3.32 -9.54
CA GLU A 224 -17.44 2.74 -9.57
C GLU A 224 -18.07 2.67 -8.17
N LEU A 225 -17.27 2.39 -7.14
CA LEU A 225 -17.72 2.25 -5.75
C LEU A 225 -18.46 3.49 -5.24
N LEU A 226 -18.07 4.70 -5.67
CA LEU A 226 -18.75 5.93 -5.25
C LEU A 226 -20.22 5.97 -5.71
N GLY A 227 -20.47 5.60 -6.98
CA GLY A 227 -21.84 5.54 -7.52
C GLY A 227 -22.69 4.50 -6.81
N SER A 228 -22.14 3.29 -6.61
CA SER A 228 -22.83 2.22 -5.89
C SER A 228 -23.07 2.58 -4.41
N MET A 229 -22.15 3.29 -3.77
CA MET A 229 -22.31 3.76 -2.39
C MET A 229 -23.51 4.70 -2.27
N ILE A 230 -23.65 5.65 -3.20
CA ILE A 230 -24.78 6.58 -3.24
C ILE A 230 -26.09 5.81 -3.48
N GLU A 231 -26.12 4.90 -4.46
CA GLU A 231 -27.30 4.10 -4.76
C GLU A 231 -27.75 3.26 -3.55
N ILE A 232 -26.82 2.59 -2.87
CA ILE A 232 -27.15 1.77 -1.70
C ILE A 232 -27.66 2.65 -0.55
N ASN A 233 -26.96 3.74 -0.22
CA ASN A 233 -27.32 4.56 0.94
C ASN A 233 -28.64 5.31 0.74
N PHE A 234 -28.86 5.88 -0.44
CA PHE A 234 -29.97 6.80 -0.70
C PHE A 234 -31.14 6.18 -1.48
N ASN A 235 -30.93 5.17 -2.32
CA ASN A 235 -32.03 4.56 -3.09
C ASN A 235 -32.51 3.23 -2.52
N ARG A 236 -31.71 2.54 -1.69
CA ARG A 236 -32.06 1.20 -1.17
C ARG A 236 -32.23 1.16 0.34
N VAL A 237 -31.37 1.83 1.10
CA VAL A 237 -31.40 1.82 2.58
C VAL A 237 -32.24 2.96 3.13
N THR A 238 -32.04 4.18 2.66
CA THR A 238 -32.78 5.37 3.10
C THR A 238 -33.71 5.83 1.99
N VAL A 239 -34.73 5.02 1.69
CA VAL A 239 -35.67 5.32 0.60
C VAL A 239 -36.49 6.56 0.96
N GLY A 240 -36.17 7.70 0.36
CA GLY A 240 -36.92 8.95 0.52
C GLY A 240 -36.55 9.94 -0.58
N GLU A 241 -37.53 10.65 -1.13
CA GLU A 241 -37.29 11.68 -2.15
C GLU A 241 -36.54 12.90 -1.58
N TYR A 242 -36.77 13.20 -0.30
CA TYR A 242 -36.09 14.26 0.45
C TYR A 242 -35.99 13.87 1.92
N GLN A 243 -34.91 14.31 2.57
CA GLN A 243 -34.71 14.16 4.02
C GLN A 243 -34.50 15.53 4.63
N ILE A 244 -35.38 15.92 5.54
CA ILE A 244 -35.25 17.15 6.32
C ILE A 244 -34.68 16.79 7.68
N LYS A 245 -33.55 17.40 8.04
CA LYS A 245 -32.91 17.22 9.33
C LYS A 245 -33.14 18.46 10.18
N PHE A 246 -33.90 18.29 11.25
CA PHE A 246 -34.13 19.34 12.24
C PHE A 246 -32.91 19.48 13.17
N SER A 247 -32.69 20.70 13.66
CA SER A 247 -31.73 20.96 14.73
C SER A 247 -32.18 20.34 16.05
N GLU A 248 -31.25 19.99 16.93
CA GLU A 248 -31.56 19.40 18.25
C GLU A 248 -32.45 20.28 19.14
N ASP A 249 -32.47 21.60 18.91
CA ASP A 249 -33.31 22.56 19.63
C ASP A 249 -34.71 22.77 19.00
N ALA A 250 -35.06 22.05 17.92
CA ALA A 250 -36.37 22.20 17.27
C ALA A 250 -37.50 21.74 18.21
N LYS A 251 -38.61 22.49 18.23
CA LYS A 251 -39.78 22.07 19.00
C LYS A 251 -40.42 20.87 18.32
N THR A 252 -40.91 19.92 19.12
CA THR A 252 -41.60 18.74 18.60
C THR A 252 -42.84 19.11 17.78
N GLU A 253 -43.53 20.20 18.15
CA GLU A 253 -44.67 20.75 17.38
C GLU A 253 -44.26 21.12 15.94
N ASP A 254 -43.13 21.79 15.75
CA ASP A 254 -42.64 22.18 14.41
C ASP A 254 -42.25 20.96 13.56
N VAL A 255 -41.84 19.86 14.20
CA VAL A 255 -41.49 18.59 13.53
C VAL A 255 -42.75 17.85 13.07
N ASP A 256 -43.75 17.79 13.94
CA ASP A 256 -45.03 17.13 13.66
C ASP A 256 -45.82 17.90 12.57
N ASP A 257 -45.84 19.23 12.63
CA ASP A 257 -46.48 20.09 11.63
C ASP A 257 -45.87 19.89 10.23
N MET A 258 -44.54 19.83 10.14
CA MET A 258 -43.85 19.57 8.87
C MET A 258 -43.99 18.13 8.39
N ALA A 259 -44.14 17.16 9.30
CA ALA A 259 -44.41 15.76 8.94
C ALA A 259 -45.81 15.63 8.30
N GLU A 260 -46.81 16.33 8.83
CA GLU A 260 -48.16 16.38 8.25
C GLU A 260 -48.19 17.15 6.91
N GLU A 261 -47.46 18.27 6.79
CA GLU A 261 -47.40 19.04 5.53
C GLU A 261 -46.80 18.23 4.37
N LEU A 262 -45.81 17.39 4.67
CA LEU A 262 -45.04 16.65 3.68
C LEU A 262 -45.47 15.19 3.52
N ASP A 263 -46.50 14.74 4.24
CA ASP A 263 -46.93 13.33 4.30
C ASP A 263 -45.74 12.39 4.62
N GLY A 264 -44.88 12.83 5.54
CA GLY A 264 -43.58 12.23 5.83
C GLY A 264 -43.58 11.40 7.11
N GLU A 265 -42.79 10.32 7.15
CA GLU A 265 -42.58 9.53 8.36
C GLU A 265 -41.47 10.13 9.23
N VAL A 266 -41.77 10.39 10.51
CA VAL A 266 -40.79 10.89 11.48
C VAL A 266 -39.84 9.77 11.88
N VAL A 267 -38.58 9.88 11.47
CA VAL A 267 -37.52 8.93 11.83
C VAL A 267 -36.58 9.54 12.86
N MET A 268 -36.56 8.98 14.06
CA MET A 268 -35.65 9.40 15.12
C MET A 268 -34.24 8.82 14.89
N VAL A 269 -33.27 9.68 14.59
CA VAL A 269 -31.88 9.26 14.29
C VAL A 269 -30.96 9.35 15.52
N ASN A 270 -31.23 10.28 16.44
CA ASN A 270 -30.44 10.50 17.66
C ASN A 270 -31.24 10.15 18.92
N GLN A 271 -30.55 9.78 20.00
CA GLN A 271 -31.19 9.51 21.29
C GLN A 271 -31.63 10.81 21.97
N VAL A 272 -32.80 10.77 22.62
CA VAL A 272 -33.31 11.88 23.45
C VAL A 272 -32.77 11.72 24.87
N GLU A 273 -31.87 12.61 25.28
CA GLU A 273 -31.34 12.64 26.65
C GLU A 273 -32.06 13.68 27.51
N VAL A 274 -32.69 13.25 28.60
CA VAL A 274 -33.35 14.14 29.56
C VAL A 274 -32.42 14.40 30.75
N ALA A 275 -31.74 15.54 30.73
CA ALA A 275 -30.91 16.00 31.84
C ALA A 275 -31.64 17.06 32.69
N LYS A 276 -31.66 16.88 34.02
CA LYS A 276 -32.28 17.82 34.98
C LYS A 276 -31.70 19.26 34.93
N LYS A 277 -30.52 19.43 34.33
CA LYS A 277 -29.87 20.73 34.12
C LYS A 277 -29.42 20.80 32.66
N LYS A 278 -29.78 21.86 31.94
CA LYS A 278 -29.32 22.11 30.57
C LYS A 278 -27.78 22.20 30.61
N ASN A 279 -27.07 21.33 29.88
CA ASN A 279 -25.62 21.15 30.00
C ASN A 279 -25.16 20.85 31.44
N ALA A 280 -25.77 19.86 32.09
CA ALA A 280 -25.33 19.40 33.41
C ALA A 280 -23.89 18.87 33.33
N SER A 281 -22.90 19.64 33.77
CA SER A 281 -21.70 19.01 34.32
C SER A 281 -22.14 18.15 35.50
N ALA A 282 -21.66 16.90 35.57
CA ALA A 282 -22.05 15.92 36.60
C ALA A 282 -21.66 16.38 38.00
N VAL A 283 -22.48 17.27 38.57
CA VAL A 283 -22.40 17.66 39.96
C VAL A 283 -23.15 16.61 40.78
N SER A 284 -22.36 15.94 41.63
CA SER A 284 -22.72 15.19 42.84
C SER A 284 -23.62 13.96 42.68
N TRP A 285 -22.99 12.79 42.49
CA TRP A 285 -23.45 11.57 43.16
C TRP A 285 -22.91 11.57 44.59
N GLN A 286 -23.72 12.04 45.55
CA GLN A 286 -23.51 11.68 46.95
C GLN A 286 -24.18 10.32 47.18
N PRO A 287 -23.45 9.27 47.58
CA PRO A 287 -24.08 8.05 48.05
C PRO A 287 -24.66 8.37 49.42
N THR A 288 -25.96 8.62 49.50
CA THR A 288 -26.66 8.52 50.78
C THR A 288 -26.58 7.08 51.23
N LEU A 289 -25.77 6.88 52.27
CA LEU A 289 -25.72 5.69 53.11
C LEU A 289 -27.13 5.19 53.42
N MET A 290 -27.44 3.98 52.96
CA MET A 290 -28.11 2.93 53.74
C MET A 290 -27.80 1.56 53.15
#